data_AF-A0A829YGM4-F1
#
_entry.id   AF-A0A829YGM4-F1
#
_cell.length_a   1.000
_cell.length_b   1.000
_cell.length_c   1.000
_cell.angle_alpha   90.00
_cell.angle_beta   90.00
_cell.angle_gamma   90.00
#
_symmetry.space_group_name_H-M   'P 1'
#
loop_
_entity.id
_entity.type
_entity.pdbx_description
1 polymer ?
#
loop_
_entity_poly.entity_id
_entity_poly.type
_entity_poly.pdbx_seq_one_letter_code
_entity_poly.pdbx_strand_id
1 'polypeptide(L)' 'MDEVDLAATSEEDDQLLAVSTAIDKLEGEHPQIAELVKLRYFVGLEVKEAALALNVSRATANRWWTFARTWIYSELRSS' A
#
# COMPACT_ATOMS: atom_id res chain seq x y z
N MET A 1 27.44 14.27 20.07
CA MET A 1 27.04 12.86 20.05
C MET A 1 25.53 12.87 20.21
N ASP A 2 24.72 12.77 19.16
CA ASP A 2 24.99 12.35 17.79
C ASP A 2 24.20 13.28 16.86
N GLU A 3 24.91 13.90 15.93
CA GLU A 3 24.29 14.64 14.83
C GLU A 3 23.79 13.56 13.86
N VAL A 4 22.49 13.28 13.91
CA VAL A 4 21.85 12.34 13.00
C VAL A 4 21.87 12.99 11.64
N ASP A 5 22.91 12.67 10.87
CA ASP A 5 23.02 13.00 9.45
C ASP A 5 21.90 12.26 8.70
N LEU A 6 20.74 12.91 8.59
CA LEU A 6 19.54 12.38 7.94
C LEU A 6 19.59 12.54 6.40
N ALA A 7 20.78 12.66 5.82
CA ALA A 7 20.97 13.00 4.40
C ALA A 7 21.47 11.84 3.53
N ALA A 8 20.96 10.64 3.76
CA ALA A 8 21.07 9.54 2.79
C ALA A 8 19.67 9.17 2.29
N THR A 9 18.99 10.09 1.59
CA THR A 9 17.78 9.76 0.84
C THR A 9 18.21 8.99 -0.40
N SER A 10 18.21 7.66 -0.32
CA SER A 10 18.35 6.83 -1.51
C SER A 10 17.09 6.98 -2.37
N GLU A 11 17.22 6.84 -3.70
CA GLU A 11 16.03 6.85 -4.60
C GLU A 11 14.98 5.79 -4.18
N GLU A 12 15.42 4.74 -3.49
CA GLU A 12 14.58 3.69 -2.94
C GLU A 12 13.72 4.18 -1.76
N ASP A 13 14.25 5.04 -0.90
CA ASP A 13 13.51 5.64 0.22
C ASP A 13 12.43 6.60 -0.26
N ASP A 14 12.74 7.41 -1.28
CA ASP A 14 11.77 8.32 -1.91
C ASP A 14 10.64 7.53 -2.58
N GLN A 15 10.97 6.42 -3.24
CA GLN A 15 9.97 5.53 -3.83
C GLN A 15 9.08 4.88 -2.77
N LEU A 16 9.67 4.43 -1.65
CA LEU A 16 8.92 3.84 -0.55
C LEU A 16 7.96 4.87 0.08
N LEU A 17 8.43 6.11 0.27
CA LEU A 17 7.63 7.20 0.78
C LEU A 17 6.48 7.56 -0.18
N ALA A 18 6.73 7.57 -1.49
CA ALA A 18 5.71 7.80 -2.51
C ALA A 18 4.63 6.71 -2.48
N VAL A 19 5.02 5.43 -2.33
CA VAL A 19 4.08 4.31 -2.20
C VAL A 19 3.25 4.45 -0.91
N SER A 20 3.87 4.77 0.22
CA SER A 20 3.17 5.03 1.47
C SER A 20 2.12 6.13 1.30
N THR A 21 2.51 7.25 0.71
CA THR A 21 1.63 8.40 0.46
C THR A 21 0.46 8.02 -0.46
N ALA A 22 0.72 7.21 -1.49
CA ALA A 22 -0.35 6.72 -2.37
C ALA A 22 -1.33 5.80 -1.60
N ILE A 23 -0.85 4.94 -0.71
CA ILE A 23 -1.72 4.09 0.13
C ILE A 23 -2.58 4.94 1.06
N ASP A 24 -2.04 6.03 1.63
CA ASP A 24 -2.80 6.93 2.50
C ASP A 24 -3.91 7.67 1.73
N LYS A 25 -3.62 8.09 0.48
CA LYS A 25 -4.65 8.65 -0.41
C LYS A 25 -5.72 7.62 -0.78
N LEU A 26 -5.30 6.38 -1.10
CA LEU A 26 -6.22 5.28 -1.37
C LEU A 26 -7.12 4.98 -0.18
N GLU A 27 -6.64 5.12 1.05
CA GLU A 27 -7.45 4.94 2.26
C GLU A 27 -8.56 5.98 2.39
N GLY A 28 -8.29 7.22 1.97
CA GLY A 28 -9.30 8.28 1.94
C GLY A 28 -10.46 8.00 0.97
N GLU A 29 -10.18 7.37 -0.18
CA GLU A 29 -11.21 7.07 -1.20
C GLU A 29 -11.83 5.67 -1.04
N HIS A 30 -11.00 4.69 -0.69
CA HIS A 30 -11.31 3.27 -0.69
C HIS A 30 -10.73 2.56 0.55
N PRO A 31 -11.26 2.83 1.75
CA PRO A 31 -10.67 2.40 3.01
C PRO A 31 -10.50 0.87 3.10
N GLN A 32 -11.51 0.10 2.68
CA GLN A 32 -11.44 -1.37 2.71
C GLN A 32 -10.38 -1.95 1.75
N ILE A 33 -10.13 -1.26 0.64
CA ILE A 33 -9.12 -1.67 -0.34
C ILE A 33 -7.73 -1.32 0.18
N ALA A 34 -7.57 -0.14 0.78
CA ALA A 34 -6.33 0.27 1.42
C ALA A 34 -5.95 -0.67 2.57
N GLU A 35 -6.92 -1.09 3.39
CA GLU A 35 -6.67 -2.04 4.47
C GLU A 35 -6.19 -3.40 3.93
N LEU A 36 -6.76 -3.87 2.81
CA LEU A 36 -6.24 -5.05 2.12
C LEU A 36 -4.80 -4.85 1.66
N VAL A 37 -4.46 -3.69 1.11
CA VAL A 37 -3.07 -3.40 0.70
C VAL A 37 -2.13 -3.37 1.90
N LYS A 38 -2.52 -2.75 3.01
CA LYS A 38 -1.70 -2.65 4.23
C LYS A 38 -1.39 -4.02 4.82
N LEU A 39 -2.40 -4.90 4.92
CA LEU A 39 -2.23 -6.28 5.35
C LEU A 39 -1.24 -7.05 4.46
N ARG A 40 -1.22 -6.77 3.16
CA ARG A 40 -0.34 -7.44 2.23
C ARG A 40 1.07 -6.88 2.18
N TYR A 41 1.20 -5.56 2.28
CA TYR A 41 2.45 -4.85 2.09
C TYR A 41 3.24 -4.73 3.39
N PHE A 42 2.58 -4.37 4.51
CA PHE A 42 3.23 -4.18 5.80
C PHE A 42 3.24 -5.43 6.67
N VAL A 43 2.17 -6.24 6.63
CA VAL A 43 2.08 -7.48 7.41
C VAL A 43 2.59 -8.69 6.64
N GLY A 44 2.66 -8.61 5.30
CA GLY A 44 3.16 -9.68 4.44
C GLY A 44 2.15 -10.80 4.16
N LEU A 45 0.85 -10.56 4.39
CA LEU A 45 -0.18 -11.58 4.16
C LEU A 45 -0.38 -11.89 2.67
N GLU A 46 -0.71 -13.14 2.38
CA GLU A 46 -1.25 -13.51 1.08
C GLU A 46 -2.68 -12.95 0.88
N VAL A 47 -3.13 -12.80 -0.37
CA VAL A 47 -4.49 -12.30 -0.69
C VAL A 47 -5.57 -13.13 0.00
N LYS A 48 -5.38 -14.45 0.09
CA LYS A 48 -6.34 -15.36 0.74
C LYS A 48 -6.44 -15.12 2.25
N GLU A 49 -5.33 -14.77 2.89
CA GLU A 49 -5.24 -14.51 4.33
C GLU A 49 -5.80 -13.13 4.64
N ALA A 50 -5.46 -12.13 3.82
CA ALA A 50 -6.08 -10.80 3.90
C ALA A 50 -7.60 -10.86 3.69
N ALA A 51 -8.08 -11.72 2.78
CA ALA A 51 -9.52 -11.93 2.58
C ALA A 51 -10.21 -12.46 3.84
N LEU A 52 -9.58 -13.40 4.55
CA LEU A 52 -10.09 -13.94 5.81
C LEU A 52 -10.07 -12.89 6.92
N ALA A 53 -8.97 -12.14 7.04
CA ALA A 53 -8.83 -11.06 8.02
C ALA A 53 -9.89 -9.97 7.86
N LEU A 54 -10.24 -9.63 6.60
CA LEU A 54 -11.24 -8.62 6.26
C LEU A 54 -12.66 -9.19 6.14
N ASN A 55 -12.85 -10.49 6.38
CA ASN A 55 -14.13 -11.18 6.26
C ASN A 55 -14.81 -10.98 4.89
N VAL A 56 -14.03 -11.06 3.80
CA VAL A 56 -14.52 -10.97 2.42
C VAL A 56 -14.21 -12.23 1.62
N SER A 57 -14.93 -12.42 0.51
CA SER A 57 -14.64 -13.54 -0.39
C SER A 57 -13.26 -13.39 -1.03
N ARG A 58 -12.58 -14.51 -1.32
CA ARG A 58 -11.33 -14.52 -2.10
C ARG A 58 -11.46 -13.80 -3.44
N ALA A 59 -12.63 -13.89 -4.10
CA ALA A 59 -12.88 -13.21 -5.36
C ALA A 59 -12.92 -11.69 -5.19
N THR A 60 -13.55 -11.20 -4.11
CA THR A 60 -13.58 -9.79 -3.73
C THR A 60 -12.17 -9.28 -3.45
N ALA A 61 -11.42 -9.98 -2.60
CA ALA A 61 -10.05 -9.61 -2.26
C ALA A 61 -9.11 -9.55 -3.49
N ASN A 62 -9.26 -10.47 -4.44
CA ASN A 62 -8.49 -10.43 -5.70
C ASN A 62 -8.86 -9.23 -6.58
N ARG A 63 -10.15 -8.89 -6.68
CA ARG A 63 -10.61 -7.69 -7.41
C ARG A 63 -10.07 -6.42 -6.76
N TRP A 64 -10.18 -6.31 -5.44
CA TRP A 64 -9.63 -5.20 -4.67
C TRP A 64 -8.12 -5.09 -4.84
N TRP A 65 -7.38 -6.20 -4.74
CA TRP A 65 -5.94 -6.19 -4.96
C TRP A 65 -5.55 -5.70 -6.36
N THR A 66 -6.27 -6.16 -7.38
CA THR A 66 -6.02 -5.75 -8.77
C THR A 66 -6.28 -4.26 -8.94
N PHE A 67 -7.43 -3.79 -8.44
CA PHE A 67 -7.79 -2.37 -8.47
C PHE A 67 -6.75 -1.51 -7.73
N ALA A 68 -6.37 -1.90 -6.51
CA ALA A 68 -5.42 -1.16 -5.69
C ALA A 68 -4.08 -0.96 -6.40
N ARG A 69 -3.54 -2.01 -7.03
CA ARG A 69 -2.29 -1.92 -7.79
C ARG A 69 -2.39 -0.95 -8.96
N THR A 70 -3.49 -1.01 -9.71
CA THR A 70 -3.71 -0.09 -10.84
C THR A 70 -3.87 1.35 -10.36
N TRP A 71 -4.62 1.56 -9.28
CA TRP A 71 -4.84 2.86 -8.67
C TRP A 71 -3.51 3.47 -8.16
N ILE A 72 -2.75 2.72 -7.36
CA ILE A 72 -1.45 3.19 -6.81
C ILE A 72 -0.47 3.48 -7.93
N TYR A 73 -0.40 2.61 -8.95
CA TYR A 73 0.47 2.86 -10.10
C TYR A 73 0.07 4.09 -10.91
N SER A 74 -1.23 4.37 -11.01
CA SER A 74 -1.71 5.62 -11.62
C SER A 74 -1.28 6.82 -10.78
N GLU A 75 -1.47 6.76 -9.47
CA GLU A 75 -1.14 7.84 -8.53
C GLU A 75 0.36 8.17 -8.55
N LEU A 76 1.22 7.15 -8.56
CA LEU A 76 2.67 7.29 -8.64
C LEU A 76 3.15 7.86 -9.98
N ARG A 77 2.36 7.76 -11.06
CA ARG A 77 2.69 8.37 -12.35
C ARG A 77 2.15 9.78 -12.52
N SER A 78 1.16 10.16 -11.71
CA SER A 78 0.63 11.53 -11.67
C SER A 78 1.30 12.43 -10.64
N SER A 79 2.10 11.86 -9.74
CA SER A 79 2.96 12.59 -8.79
C SER A 79 4.34 12.87 -9.36
#